data_AF-B8QA30-F1
#
_entry.id   AF-B8QA30-F1
#
_cell.length_a   1.000
_cell.length_b   1.000
_cell.length_c   1.000
_cell.angle_alpha   90.00
_cell.angle_beta   90.00
_cell.angle_gamma   90.00
#
_symmetry.space_group_name_H-M   'P 1'
#
loop_
_entity.id
_entity.type
_entity.pdbx_description
1 polymer ?
#
loop_
_entity_poly.entity_id
_entity_poly.type
_entity_poly.pdbx_seq_one_letter_code
_entity_poly.pdbx_strand_id
1 'polypeptide(L)'
;LMPPGVQMAIDADLNAGLIDDREAKRRRAEVAEEADFYGSMDGASKFVRGDAIAGIMITAINIIGGIIVGVAQNGLDVGSAAQTFTLLTVGDGLVSQIPALIISTAAGIIATRNTSETNLGTQVGQQFKLHPKAVYIASAVISP
;
A
#
# COMPACT_ATOMS: atom_id res chain seq x y z
N LEU A 1 14.67 -9.19 13.51
CA LEU A 1 15.78 -9.73 14.36
C LEU A 1 15.36 -9.57 15.83
N MET A 2 15.42 -10.62 16.63
CA MET A 2 14.95 -10.60 18.03
C MET A 2 15.75 -9.60 18.88
N PRO A 3 15.10 -8.73 19.69
CA PRO A 3 15.82 -7.80 20.55
C PRO A 3 16.61 -8.56 21.64
N PRO A 4 17.89 -8.20 21.88
CA PRO A 4 18.76 -8.95 22.80
C PRO A 4 18.21 -9.02 24.23
N GLY A 5 17.50 -7.99 24.70
CA GLY A 5 16.89 -7.99 26.03
C GLY A 5 15.77 -9.02 26.21
N VAL A 6 15.00 -9.32 25.16
CA VAL A 6 13.93 -10.32 25.23
C VAL A 6 14.52 -11.73 25.18
N GLN A 7 15.61 -11.93 24.44
CA GLN A 7 16.33 -13.20 24.40
C GLN A 7 16.95 -13.52 25.77
N MET A 8 17.57 -12.52 26.41
CA MET A 8 18.12 -12.63 27.76
C MET A 8 17.06 -12.96 28.82
N ALA A 9 15.84 -12.42 28.70
CA ALA A 9 14.75 -12.73 29.64
C ALA A 9 14.29 -14.20 29.53
N ILE A 10 14.15 -14.73 28.31
CA ILE A 10 13.80 -16.14 28.09
C ILE A 10 14.92 -17.07 28.58
N ASP A 11 16.17 -16.68 28.37
CA ASP A 11 17.34 -17.45 28.83
C ASP A 11 17.43 -17.46 30.38
N ALA A 12 17.08 -16.35 31.02
CA ALA A 12 17.00 -16.26 32.48
C ALA A 12 15.88 -17.13 33.05
N ASP A 13 14.68 -17.11 32.44
CA ASP A 13 13.55 -17.94 32.85
C ASP A 13 13.84 -19.44 32.67
N LEU A 14 14.53 -19.82 31.59
CA LEU A 14 14.97 -21.20 31.33
C LEU A 14 16.01 -21.66 32.36
N ASN A 15 17.03 -20.82 32.62
CA ASN A 15 18.06 -21.13 33.62
C ASN A 15 17.51 -21.14 35.06
N ALA A 16 16.46 -20.38 35.35
CA ALA A 16 15.76 -20.41 36.63
C ALA A 16 14.80 -21.61 36.78
N GLY A 17 14.63 -22.42 35.74
CA GLY A 17 13.71 -23.56 35.72
C GLY A 17 12.22 -23.17 35.73
N LEU A 18 11.90 -21.91 35.43
CA LEU A 18 10.52 -21.41 35.35
C LEU A 18 9.81 -21.88 34.07
N ILE A 19 10.58 -22.18 33.02
CA ILE A 19 10.11 -22.70 31.74
C ILE A 19 11.02 -23.86 31.28
N ASP A 20 10.48 -24.76 30.45
CA ASP A 20 11.24 -25.85 29.83
C ASP A 20 11.82 -25.46 28.45
N ASP A 21 12.70 -26.29 27.91
CA ASP A 21 13.33 -26.07 26.59
C ASP A 21 12.32 -25.92 25.44
N ARG A 22 11.17 -26.61 25.51
CA ARG A 22 10.15 -26.53 24.45
C ARG A 22 9.41 -25.20 24.52
N GLU A 23 9.07 -24.75 25.71
CA GLU A 23 8.42 -23.47 25.98
C GLU A 23 9.36 -22.31 25.65
N ALA A 24 10.64 -22.39 26.00
CA ALA A 24 11.65 -21.41 25.61
C ALA A 24 11.78 -21.30 24.09
N LYS A 25 11.77 -22.44 23.38
CA LYS A 25 11.81 -22.47 21.90
C LYS A 25 10.54 -21.87 21.28
N ARG A 26 9.36 -22.14 21.84
CA ARG A 26 8.08 -21.57 21.42
C ARG A 26 8.07 -20.05 21.58
N ARG A 27 8.43 -19.53 22.77
CA ARG A 27 8.46 -18.09 23.04
C ARG A 27 9.47 -17.34 22.18
N ARG A 28 10.65 -17.92 21.93
CA ARG A 28 11.62 -17.34 21.00
C ARG A 28 11.06 -17.22 19.58
N ALA A 29 10.29 -18.22 19.12
CA ALA A 29 9.64 -18.18 17.82
C ALA A 29 8.56 -17.10 17.75
N GLU A 30 7.70 -16.99 18.77
CA GLU A 30 6.66 -15.95 18.85
C GLU A 30 7.24 -14.53 18.84
N VAL A 31 8.28 -14.28 19.65
CA VAL A 31 8.95 -12.97 19.68
C VAL A 31 9.68 -12.67 18.37
N ALA A 32 10.26 -13.68 17.73
CA ALA A 32 10.91 -13.51 16.44
C ALA A 32 9.90 -13.11 15.36
N GLU A 33 8.73 -13.75 15.33
CA GLU A 33 7.63 -13.42 14.42
C GLU A 33 7.10 -12.00 14.67
N GLU A 34 6.89 -11.63 15.93
CA GLU A 34 6.46 -10.28 16.31
C GLU A 34 7.49 -9.22 15.90
N ALA A 35 8.78 -9.47 16.14
CA ALA A 35 9.85 -8.59 15.72
C ALA A 35 9.96 -8.45 14.19
N ASP A 36 9.65 -9.50 13.43
CA ASP A 36 9.63 -9.46 11.96
C ASP A 36 8.41 -8.70 11.43
N PHE A 37 7.26 -8.84 12.07
CA PHE A 37 6.05 -8.06 11.79
C PHE A 37 6.29 -6.56 12.05
N TYR A 38 6.79 -6.19 13.23
CA TYR A 38 7.09 -4.78 13.51
C TYR A 38 8.24 -4.23 12.67
N GLY A 39 9.23 -5.07 12.33
CA GLY A 39 10.32 -4.69 11.42
C GLY A 39 9.84 -4.40 9.99
N SER A 40 8.99 -5.26 9.44
CA SER A 40 8.37 -5.05 8.12
C SER A 40 7.37 -3.87 8.14
N MET A 41 6.67 -3.66 9.24
CA MET A 41 5.71 -2.57 9.42
C MET A 41 6.38 -1.20 9.62
N ASP A 42 7.55 -1.11 10.26
CA ASP A 42 8.32 0.15 10.38
C ASP A 42 8.76 0.68 9.01
N GLY A 43 9.23 -0.22 8.14
CA GLY A 43 9.56 0.11 6.76
C GLY A 43 8.35 0.67 6.01
N ALA A 44 7.25 -0.09 5.96
CA ALA A 44 6.01 0.33 5.30
C ALA A 44 5.48 1.67 5.85
N SER A 45 5.50 1.86 7.17
CA SER A 45 5.03 3.08 7.84
C SER A 45 5.85 4.31 7.46
N LYS A 46 7.17 4.17 7.29
CA LYS A 46 8.04 5.26 6.81
C LYS A 46 7.75 5.64 5.37
N PHE A 47 7.48 4.67 4.49
CA PHE A 47 7.10 4.94 3.10
C PHE A 47 5.75 5.67 3.01
N VAL A 48 4.74 5.21 3.76
CA VAL A 48 3.42 5.86 3.81
C VAL A 48 3.53 7.28 4.35
N ARG A 49 4.33 7.49 5.40
CA ARG A 49 4.54 8.83 5.97
C ARG A 49 5.27 9.76 4.98
N GLY A 50 6.24 9.25 4.24
CA GLY A 50 6.95 10.01 3.20
C GLY A 50 6.05 10.41 2.03
N ASP A 51 5.23 9.47 1.55
CA ASP A 51 4.27 9.69 0.47
C ASP A 51 3.22 10.76 0.85
N ALA A 52 2.68 10.68 2.07
CA ALA A 52 1.74 11.67 2.58
C ALA A 52 2.34 13.09 2.66
N ILE A 53 3.59 13.21 3.12
CA ILE A 53 4.27 14.51 3.20
C ILE A 53 4.51 15.08 1.80
N ALA A 54 4.95 14.26 0.84
CA ALA A 54 5.16 14.67 -0.54
C ALA A 54 3.86 15.15 -1.19
N GLY A 55 2.76 14.40 -1.03
CA GLY A 55 1.46 14.76 -1.56
C GLY A 55 0.93 16.10 -1.01
N ILE A 56 1.12 16.36 0.29
CA ILE A 56 0.74 17.65 0.90
C ILE A 56 1.57 18.80 0.33
N MET A 57 2.88 18.62 0.15
CA MET A 57 3.74 19.64 -0.44
C MET A 57 3.36 19.96 -1.88
N ILE A 58 3.15 18.94 -2.71
CA ILE A 58 2.72 19.10 -4.12
C ILE A 58 1.39 19.85 -4.18
N THR A 59 0.43 19.46 -3.33
CA THR A 59 -0.88 20.13 -3.23
C THR A 59 -0.73 21.62 -2.93
N ALA A 60 0.08 21.96 -1.91
CA ALA A 60 0.31 23.35 -1.53
C ALA A 60 0.95 24.16 -2.67
N ILE A 61 1.96 23.59 -3.35
CA ILE A 61 2.65 24.22 -4.47
C ILE A 61 1.68 24.47 -5.65
N ASN A 62 0.88 23.48 -6.02
CA ASN A 62 -0.06 23.61 -7.13
C ASN A 62 -1.14 24.66 -6.87
N ILE A 63 -1.67 24.72 -5.65
CA ILE A 63 -2.67 25.73 -5.27
C ILE A 63 -2.05 27.12 -5.26
N ILE A 64 -0.92 27.33 -4.57
CA ILE A 64 -0.30 28.65 -4.44
C ILE A 64 0.23 29.13 -5.81
N GLY A 65 0.97 28.28 -6.51
CA GLY A 65 1.51 28.60 -7.84
C GLY A 65 0.40 28.84 -8.85
N GLY A 66 -0.65 28.01 -8.82
CA GLY A 66 -1.83 28.18 -9.66
C GLY A 66 -2.54 29.51 -9.42
N ILE A 67 -2.76 29.90 -8.15
CA ILE A 67 -3.37 31.20 -7.82
C ILE A 67 -2.49 32.35 -8.30
N ILE A 68 -1.18 32.30 -8.05
CA ILE A 68 -0.25 33.37 -8.49
C ILE A 68 -0.29 33.53 -10.01
N VAL A 69 -0.19 32.44 -10.77
CA VAL A 69 -0.25 32.47 -12.24
C VAL A 69 -1.64 32.88 -12.73
N GLY A 70 -2.71 32.38 -12.09
CA GLY A 70 -4.10 32.70 -12.39
C GLY A 70 -4.40 34.20 -12.28
N VAL A 71 -3.93 34.82 -11.21
CA VAL A 71 -4.16 36.25 -10.96
C VAL A 71 -3.19 37.11 -11.78
N ALA A 72 -1.89 36.78 -11.77
CA ALA A 72 -0.86 37.63 -12.37
C ALA A 72 -0.79 37.53 -13.90
N GLN A 73 -1.13 36.38 -14.50
CA GLN A 73 -1.02 36.15 -15.94
C GLN A 73 -2.38 36.01 -16.64
N ASN A 74 -3.36 35.38 -15.98
CA ASN A 74 -4.70 35.15 -16.57
C ASN A 74 -5.74 36.20 -16.14
N GLY A 75 -5.37 37.16 -15.29
CA GLY A 75 -6.26 38.24 -14.84
C GLY A 75 -7.48 37.77 -14.04
N LEU A 76 -7.43 36.55 -13.48
CA LEU A 76 -8.51 36.02 -12.66
C LEU A 76 -8.57 36.76 -11.32
N ASP A 77 -9.79 36.94 -10.81
CA ASP A 77 -9.98 37.27 -9.40
C ASP A 77 -9.37 36.18 -8.51
N VAL A 78 -8.84 36.58 -7.36
CA VAL A 78 -8.18 35.68 -6.39
C VAL A 78 -9.13 34.55 -5.94
N GLY A 79 -10.41 34.86 -5.71
CA GLY A 79 -11.40 33.86 -5.30
C GLY A 79 -11.67 32.82 -6.40
N SER A 80 -11.83 33.30 -7.63
CA SER A 80 -12.02 32.46 -8.81
C SER A 80 -10.79 31.58 -9.08
N ALA A 81 -9.58 32.16 -9.00
CA ALA A 81 -8.33 31.43 -9.14
C ALA A 81 -8.17 30.35 -8.04
N ALA A 82 -8.49 30.69 -6.78
CA ALA A 82 -8.44 29.73 -5.68
C ALA A 82 -9.38 28.54 -5.93
N GLN A 83 -10.60 28.78 -6.37
CA GLN A 83 -11.56 27.72 -6.68
C GLN A 83 -11.07 26.83 -7.84
N THR A 84 -10.64 27.42 -8.95
CA THR A 84 -10.19 26.67 -10.13
C THR A 84 -8.96 25.83 -9.83
N PHE A 85 -7.91 26.42 -9.26
CA PHE A 85 -6.66 25.70 -9.03
C PHE A 85 -6.75 24.70 -7.87
N THR A 86 -7.60 24.94 -6.88
CA THR A 86 -7.91 23.91 -5.87
C THR A 86 -8.62 22.71 -6.51
N LEU A 87 -9.62 22.94 -7.37
CA LEU A 87 -10.36 21.86 -8.04
C LEU A 87 -9.46 21.06 -8.99
N LEU A 88 -8.60 21.73 -9.76
CA LEU A 88 -7.60 21.09 -10.62
C LEU A 88 -6.59 20.26 -9.82
N THR A 89 -6.12 20.77 -8.68
CA THR A 89 -5.15 20.06 -7.83
C THR A 89 -5.75 18.80 -7.21
N VAL A 90 -7.01 18.86 -6.74
CA VAL A 90 -7.73 17.68 -6.26
C VAL A 90 -7.94 16.68 -7.40
N GLY A 91 -8.29 17.16 -8.59
CA GLY A 91 -8.43 16.34 -9.79
C GLY A 91 -7.13 15.59 -10.16
N ASP A 92 -5.99 16.28 -10.14
CA ASP A 92 -4.66 15.69 -10.40
C ASP A 92 -4.30 14.60 -9.37
N GLY A 93 -4.60 14.86 -8.09
CA GLY A 93 -4.45 13.85 -7.03
C GLY A 93 -5.30 12.60 -7.26
N LEU A 94 -6.55 12.76 -7.69
CA LEU A 94 -7.45 11.63 -7.97
C LEU A 94 -7.03 10.86 -9.24
N VAL A 95 -6.66 11.57 -10.30
CA VAL A 95 -6.24 10.97 -11.58
C VAL A 95 -4.93 10.20 -11.43
N SER A 96 -3.99 10.69 -10.62
CA SER A 96 -2.70 10.01 -10.37
C SER A 96 -2.82 8.79 -9.46
N GLN A 97 -3.77 8.78 -8.51
CA GLN A 97 -3.96 7.68 -7.57
C GLN A 97 -4.64 6.44 -8.17
N ILE A 98 -5.58 6.62 -9.10
CA ILE A 98 -6.30 5.48 -9.70
C ILE A 98 -5.34 4.49 -10.40
N PRO A 99 -4.43 4.93 -11.30
CA PRO A 99 -3.45 4.03 -11.91
C PRO A 99 -2.48 3.44 -10.90
N ALA A 100 -2.03 4.22 -9.91
CA ALA A 100 -1.11 3.76 -8.87
C ALA A 100 -1.70 2.59 -8.07
N LEU A 101 -2.98 2.67 -7.69
CA LEU A 101 -3.69 1.60 -7.01
C LEU A 101 -3.83 0.35 -7.88
N ILE A 102 -4.14 0.50 -9.18
CA ILE A 102 -4.23 -0.61 -10.13
C ILE A 102 -2.86 -1.31 -10.26
N ILE A 103 -1.78 -0.54 -10.46
CA ILE A 103 -0.42 -1.08 -10.60
C ILE A 103 0.03 -1.75 -9.30
N SER A 104 -0.20 -1.13 -8.14
CA SER A 104 0.15 -1.70 -6.82
C SER A 104 -0.59 -3.02 -6.58
N THR A 105 -1.88 -3.08 -6.92
CA THR A 105 -2.68 -4.31 -6.77
C THR A 105 -2.19 -5.39 -7.72
N ALA A 106 -1.91 -5.07 -8.98
CA ALA A 106 -1.36 -6.01 -9.95
C ALA A 106 0.03 -6.53 -9.54
N ALA A 107 0.91 -5.65 -9.06
CA ALA A 107 2.23 -6.01 -8.55
C ALA A 107 2.13 -6.91 -7.31
N GLY A 108 1.21 -6.62 -6.38
CA GLY A 108 0.94 -7.46 -5.21
C GLY A 108 0.48 -8.87 -5.59
N ILE A 109 -0.43 -8.98 -6.58
CA ILE A 109 -0.87 -10.28 -7.12
C ILE A 109 0.31 -11.03 -7.76
N ILE A 110 1.19 -10.35 -8.51
CA ILE A 110 2.36 -10.99 -9.13
C ILE A 110 3.37 -11.44 -8.07
N ALA A 111 3.64 -10.62 -7.05
CA ALA A 111 4.62 -10.89 -6.02
C ALA A 111 4.25 -12.10 -5.15
N THR A 112 2.97 -12.20 -4.73
CA THR A 112 2.47 -13.36 -3.96
C THR A 112 2.52 -14.66 -4.77
N ARG A 113 2.50 -14.56 -6.10
CA ARG A 113 2.43 -15.69 -7.02
C ARG A 113 3.80 -16.29 -7.39
N ASN A 114 4.92 -15.60 -7.13
CA ASN A 114 6.26 -16.20 -7.23
C ASN A 114 6.51 -17.35 -6.23
N THR A 115 5.57 -17.56 -5.29
CA THR A 115 5.59 -18.65 -4.31
C THR A 115 4.79 -19.89 -4.73
N SER A 116 4.15 -19.90 -5.92
CA SER A 116 3.30 -21.01 -6.38
C SER A 116 3.69 -21.49 -7.78
N GLU A 117 3.96 -22.79 -7.95
CA GLU A 117 4.43 -23.43 -9.20
C GLU A 117 3.46 -23.34 -10.41
N THR A 118 2.24 -22.82 -10.24
CA THR A 118 1.20 -22.89 -11.28
C THR A 118 1.08 -21.61 -12.12
N ASN A 119 0.80 -21.75 -13.42
CA ASN A 119 0.85 -20.64 -14.38
C ASN A 119 -0.38 -19.68 -14.27
N LEU A 120 -0.20 -18.35 -14.22
CA LEU A 120 -1.28 -17.35 -14.03
C LEU A 120 -2.36 -17.51 -15.10
N GLY A 121 -1.95 -17.75 -16.35
CA GLY A 121 -2.87 -17.97 -17.47
C GLY A 121 -3.78 -19.19 -17.26
N THR A 122 -3.31 -20.23 -16.58
CA THR A 122 -4.13 -21.42 -16.28
C THR A 122 -5.17 -21.16 -15.19
N GLN A 123 -4.84 -20.36 -14.17
CA GLN A 123 -5.78 -20.00 -13.10
C GLN A 123 -6.80 -18.96 -13.58
N VAL A 124 -6.36 -17.93 -14.30
CA VAL A 124 -7.26 -16.95 -14.92
C VAL A 124 -8.22 -17.67 -15.87
N GLY A 125 -7.72 -18.58 -16.73
CA GLY A 125 -8.55 -19.42 -17.58
C GLY A 125 -9.54 -20.32 -16.81
N GLN A 126 -9.18 -20.81 -15.62
CA GLN A 126 -10.11 -21.54 -14.74
C GLN A 126 -11.15 -20.63 -14.11
N GLN A 127 -10.80 -19.41 -13.69
CA GLN A 127 -11.74 -18.43 -13.13
C GLN A 127 -12.78 -17.98 -14.17
N PHE A 128 -12.36 -17.78 -15.42
CA PHE A 128 -13.28 -17.54 -16.54
C PHE A 128 -14.24 -18.71 -16.79
N LYS A 129 -13.81 -19.96 -16.56
CA LYS A 129 -14.67 -21.16 -16.66
C LYS A 129 -15.62 -21.33 -15.47
N LEU A 130 -15.28 -20.80 -14.30
CA LEU A 130 -16.08 -20.90 -13.07
C LEU A 130 -17.29 -19.96 -13.08
N HIS A 131 -17.21 -18.81 -13.76
CA HIS A 131 -18.29 -17.81 -13.82
C HIS A 131 -18.74 -17.47 -15.26
N PRO A 132 -19.25 -18.46 -16.04
CA PRO A 132 -19.59 -18.27 -17.44
C PRO A 132 -20.68 -17.21 -17.66
N LYS A 133 -21.59 -17.01 -16.69
CA LYS A 133 -22.64 -15.98 -16.77
C LYS A 133 -22.08 -14.56 -16.82
N ALA A 134 -21.01 -14.27 -16.08
CA ALA A 134 -20.39 -12.94 -16.06
C ALA A 134 -19.74 -12.62 -17.43
N VAL A 135 -19.12 -13.63 -18.05
CA VAL A 135 -18.53 -13.52 -19.40
C VAL A 135 -19.60 -13.29 -20.46
N TYR A 136 -20.72 -14.02 -20.39
CA TYR A 136 -21.84 -13.83 -21.30
C TYR A 136 -22.42 -12.41 -21.24
N ILE A 137 -22.64 -11.87 -20.03
CA ILE A 137 -23.16 -10.52 -19.85
C ILE A 137 -22.16 -9.47 -20.37
N ALA A 138 -20.88 -9.62 -20.07
CA ALA A 138 -19.83 -8.73 -20.59
C ALA A 138 -19.75 -8.78 -22.13
N SER A 139 -19.88 -9.97 -22.73
CA SER A 139 -19.89 -10.13 -24.19
C SER A 139 -21.14 -9.52 -24.85
N ALA A 140 -22.30 -9.58 -24.19
CA ALA A 140 -23.54 -8.96 -24.67
C ALA A 140 -23.49 -7.44 -24.63
N VAL A 141 -22.74 -6.85 -23.69
CA VAL A 141 -22.55 -5.39 -23.58
C VAL A 141 -21.55 -4.86 -24.62
N ILE A 142 -20.58 -5.69 -25.04
CA ILE A 142 -19.54 -5.30 -26.01
C ILE A 142 -19.95 -5.59 -27.46
N SER A 143 -20.89 -6.51 -27.69
CA SER A 143 -21.44 -6.73 -29.03
C SER A 143 -22.35 -5.54 -29.40
N PRO A 144 -22.02 -4.75 -30.43
CA PRO A 144 -22.83 -3.61 -30.87
C PRO A 144 -24.22 -4.02 -31.33
#